data_AF-A0A3D5R8B4-F1
#
_entry.id   AF-A0A3D5R8B4-F1
#
_cell.length_a   1.000
_cell.length_b   1.000
_cell.length_c   1.000
_cell.angle_alpha   90.00
_cell.angle_beta   90.00
_cell.angle_gamma   90.00
#
_symmetry.space_group_name_H-M   'P 1'
#
loop_
_entity.id
_entity.type
_entity.pdbx_description
1 polymer ?
#
loop_
_entity_poly.entity_id
_entity_poly.type
_entity_poly.pdbx_seq_one_letter_code
_entity_poly.pdbx_strand_id
1 'polypeptide(L)'
;MIKVVGVRFKDAGKIYYFDPDGKLIKEEDNIIVETSRGIEFGQVVVGPKLVSDDEVYQPLKKVLRVATEDDIYKNKENKIKENEAFGICLEKIEKHELEMKLVDVEYTFD
;
A
#
# COMPACT_ATOMS: atom_id res chain seq x y z
N MET A 1 1.81 11.09 -22.86
CA MET A 1 1.09 11.76 -21.75
C MET A 1 0.11 10.76 -21.20
N ILE A 2 0.29 10.37 -19.94
CA ILE A 2 -0.52 9.37 -19.27
C ILE A 2 -1.13 9.95 -18.00
N LYS A 3 -2.30 9.42 -17.62
CA LYS A 3 -2.99 9.81 -16.38
C LYS A 3 -2.53 8.90 -15.26
N VAL A 4 -2.12 9.47 -14.13
CA VAL A 4 -1.64 8.72 -12.95
C VAL A 4 -2.26 9.24 -11.67
N VAL A 5 -2.31 8.38 -10.65
CA VAL A 5 -2.57 8.75 -9.25
C VAL A 5 -1.38 8.32 -8.39
N GLY A 6 -1.01 9.15 -7.42
CA GLY A 6 0.07 8.83 -6.48
C GLY A 6 -0.48 8.21 -5.21
N VAL A 7 -0.01 7.01 -4.89
CA VAL A 7 -0.52 6.15 -3.83
C VAL A 7 0.58 5.90 -2.81
N ARG A 8 0.22 5.95 -1.53
CA ARG A 8 1.12 5.65 -0.42
C ARG A 8 0.48 4.58 0.47
N PHE A 9 1.27 3.60 0.87
CA PHE A 9 0.82 2.47 1.70
C PHE A 9 1.12 2.66 3.20
N LYS A 10 2.06 3.55 3.54
CA LYS A 10 2.50 3.85 4.90
C LYS A 10 2.67 5.35 5.10
N ASP A 11 2.45 5.88 6.29
CA ASP A 11 2.44 7.33 6.55
C ASP A 11 3.66 8.09 6.01
N ALA A 12 4.88 7.55 6.20
CA ALA A 12 6.15 8.11 5.69
C ALA A 12 6.75 7.31 4.51
N GLY A 13 5.93 6.57 3.76
CA GLY A 13 6.36 5.70 2.68
C GLY A 13 6.62 6.41 1.34
N LYS A 14 7.32 5.70 0.44
CA LYS A 14 7.49 6.09 -0.96
C LYS A 14 6.13 6.23 -1.64
N ILE A 15 5.98 7.24 -2.50
CA ILE A 15 4.81 7.41 -3.35
C ILE A 15 5.02 6.57 -4.62
N TYR A 16 4.04 5.72 -4.92
CA TYR A 16 4.01 4.90 -6.13
C TYR A 16 2.92 5.43 -7.06
N TYR A 17 3.18 5.42 -8.36
CA TYR A 17 2.19 5.87 -9.35
C TYR A 17 1.45 4.67 -9.94
N PHE A 18 0.14 4.81 -10.06
CA PHE A 18 -0.77 3.81 -10.63
C PHE A 18 -1.63 4.42 -11.72
N ASP A 19 -2.05 3.58 -12.66
CA ASP A 19 -3.06 3.92 -13.65
C ASP A 19 -4.44 3.92 -12.97
N PRO A 20 -5.19 5.04 -12.95
CA PRO A 20 -6.53 5.08 -12.39
C PRO A 20 -7.54 4.21 -13.17
N ASP A 21 -7.20 3.74 -14.38
CA ASP A 21 -7.99 2.80 -15.18
C ASP A 21 -9.44 3.27 -15.34
N GLY A 22 -9.59 4.55 -15.72
CA GLY A 22 -10.87 5.22 -15.95
C GLY A 22 -11.67 5.57 -14.69
N LYS A 23 -11.21 5.22 -13.49
CA LYS A 23 -11.96 5.41 -12.25
C LYS A 23 -11.93 6.87 -11.79
N LEU A 24 -13.02 7.29 -11.16
CA LEU A 24 -13.12 8.59 -10.49
C LEU A 24 -12.45 8.48 -9.11
N ILE A 25 -11.18 8.87 -9.06
CA ILE A 25 -10.36 8.87 -7.84
C ILE A 25 -10.01 10.32 -7.51
N LYS A 26 -10.05 10.67 -6.22
CA LYS A 26 -9.66 11.97 -5.68
C LYS A 26 -8.47 11.80 -4.73
N GLU A 27 -7.82 12.91 -4.45
CA GLU A 27 -6.89 12.99 -3.33
C GLU A 27 -7.63 12.65 -2.03
N GLU A 28 -6.93 12.00 -1.10
CA GLU A 28 -7.46 11.43 0.15
C GLU A 28 -8.38 10.20 0.01
N ASP A 29 -8.70 9.75 -1.21
CA ASP A 29 -9.40 8.47 -1.38
C ASP A 29 -8.52 7.30 -0.93
N ASN A 30 -9.14 6.34 -0.26
CA ASN A 30 -8.53 5.03 -0.05
C ASN A 30 -8.87 4.13 -1.24
N ILE A 31 -7.89 3.37 -1.71
CA ILE A 31 -8.03 2.53 -2.89
C ILE A 31 -7.39 1.16 -2.67
N ILE A 32 -7.85 0.20 -3.46
CA ILE A 32 -7.27 -1.14 -3.54
C ILE A 32 -6.51 -1.25 -4.86
N VAL A 33 -5.25 -1.70 -4.78
CA VAL A 33 -4.36 -1.85 -5.93
C VAL A 33 -3.71 -3.22 -5.94
N GLU A 34 -3.27 -3.66 -7.12
CA GLU A 34 -2.45 -4.86 -7.27
C GLU A 34 -0.97 -4.48 -7.33
N THR A 35 -0.18 -4.96 -6.38
CA THR A 35 1.28 -4.81 -6.35
C THR A 35 1.94 -6.13 -6.76
N SER A 36 3.27 -6.18 -6.80
CA SER A 36 4.00 -7.43 -7.01
C SER A 36 3.88 -8.41 -5.83
N ARG A 37 3.42 -7.95 -4.67
CA ARG A 37 3.28 -8.74 -3.44
C ARG A 37 1.86 -9.23 -3.19
N GLY A 38 0.91 -8.83 -4.03
CA GLY A 38 -0.51 -9.17 -3.89
C GLY A 38 -1.38 -7.93 -3.95
N ILE A 39 -2.55 -8.02 -3.32
CA ILE A 39 -3.47 -6.89 -3.20
C ILE A 39 -3.05 -6.04 -2.01
N GLU A 40 -3.06 -4.73 -2.16
CA GLU A 40 -2.74 -3.79 -1.10
C GLU A 40 -3.77 -2.66 -0.97
N PHE A 41 -3.94 -2.19 0.25
CA PHE A 41 -4.73 -1.00 0.60
C PHE A 41 -3.80 0.22 0.61
N GLY A 42 -4.11 1.22 -0.20
CA GLY A 42 -3.32 2.45 -0.29
C GLY A 42 -4.18 3.71 -0.19
N GLN A 43 -3.55 4.80 0.25
CA GLN A 43 -4.16 6.13 0.26
C GLN A 43 -3.64 6.96 -0.91
N VAL A 44 -4.53 7.68 -1.57
CA VAL A 44 -4.17 8.60 -2.66
C VAL A 44 -3.67 9.90 -2.05
N VAL A 45 -2.36 10.11 -2.12
CA VAL A 45 -1.68 11.32 -1.62
C VAL A 45 -1.33 12.31 -2.74
N VAL A 46 -1.53 11.90 -3.99
CA VAL A 46 -1.48 12.79 -5.16
C VAL A 46 -2.68 12.43 -6.03
N GLY A 47 -3.63 13.37 -6.16
CA GLY A 47 -4.79 13.22 -7.01
C GLY A 47 -4.44 13.00 -8.50
N PRO A 48 -5.43 12.73 -9.36
CA PRO A 48 -5.18 12.43 -10.76
C PRO A 48 -4.46 13.57 -11.48
N LYS A 49 -3.31 13.26 -12.09
CA LYS A 49 -2.55 14.21 -12.91
C LYS A 49 -2.08 13.58 -14.22
N LEU A 50 -1.86 14.41 -15.22
CA LEU A 50 -1.23 14.01 -16.47
C LEU A 50 0.28 14.20 -16.35
N VAL A 51 1.05 13.17 -16.67
CA VAL A 51 2.51 13.17 -16.68
C VAL A 51 3.02 12.74 -18.05
N SER A 52 4.24 13.13 -18.38
CA SER A 52 4.94 12.64 -19.56
C SER A 52 5.36 11.17 -19.39
N ASP A 53 5.59 10.48 -20.50
CA ASP A 53 5.85 9.04 -20.47
C ASP A 53 7.23 8.72 -19.85
N ASP A 54 8.15 9.69 -19.87
CA ASP A 54 9.51 9.62 -19.32
C ASP A 54 9.58 9.92 -17.80
N GLU A 55 8.51 10.47 -17.21
CA GLU A 55 8.45 10.82 -15.79
C GLU A 55 8.04 9.64 -14.88
N VAL A 56 7.62 8.51 -15.47
CA VAL A 56 7.14 7.35 -14.72
C VAL A 56 7.69 6.04 -15.27
N TYR A 57 7.86 5.08 -14.37
CA TYR A 57 8.30 3.73 -14.75
C TYR A 57 7.11 2.91 -15.27
N GLN A 58 7.22 2.44 -16.50
CA GLN A 58 6.19 1.62 -17.15
C GLN A 58 6.55 0.11 -17.08
N PRO A 59 5.55 -0.79 -17.11
CA PRO A 59 4.12 -0.54 -17.14
C PRO A 59 3.57 -0.14 -15.75
N LEU A 60 2.61 0.77 -15.74
CA LEU A 60 1.88 1.11 -14.53
C LEU A 60 0.92 -0.02 -14.15
N LYS A 61 0.92 -0.38 -12.87
CA LYS A 61 -0.14 -1.21 -12.31
C LYS A 61 -1.43 -0.39 -12.21
N LYS A 62 -2.58 -1.08 -12.31
CA LYS A 62 -3.90 -0.44 -12.30
C LYS A 62 -4.46 -0.38 -10.89
N VAL A 63 -5.23 0.68 -10.63
CA VAL A 63 -6.11 0.73 -9.48
C VAL A 63 -7.27 -0.24 -9.69
N LEU A 64 -7.49 -1.16 -8.76
CA LEU A 64 -8.55 -2.15 -8.84
C LEU A 64 -9.91 -1.53 -8.51
N ARG A 65 -9.99 -0.71 -7.47
CA ARG A 65 -11.20 0.01 -7.05
C ARG A 65 -10.93 1.03 -5.94
N VAL A 66 -11.90 1.91 -5.70
CA VAL A 66 -11.98 2.69 -4.46
C VAL A 66 -12.36 1.74 -3.32
N ALA A 67 -11.74 1.95 -2.15
CA ALA A 67 -11.97 1.14 -0.96
C ALA A 67 -13.39 1.34 -0.41
N THR A 68 -14.00 0.26 0.05
CA THR A 68 -15.28 0.26 0.78
C THR A 68 -15.04 0.45 2.28
N GLU A 69 -16.12 0.62 3.05
CA GLU A 69 -16.03 0.66 4.51
C GLU A 69 -15.44 -0.64 5.09
N ASP A 70 -15.83 -1.80 4.53
CA ASP A 70 -15.29 -3.11 4.91
C ASP A 70 -13.78 -3.19 4.69
N ASP A 71 -13.26 -2.61 3.61
CA ASP A 71 -11.82 -2.58 3.36
C ASP A 71 -11.08 -1.71 4.37
N ILE A 72 -11.65 -0.56 4.68
CA ILE A 72 -11.08 0.36 5.67
C ILE A 72 -11.05 -0.34 7.04
N TYR A 73 -12.11 -1.07 7.38
CA TYR A 73 -12.16 -1.87 8.59
C TYR A 73 -11.12 -3.00 8.57
N LYS A 74 -11.01 -3.77 7.47
CA LYS A 74 -10.00 -4.82 7.28
C LYS A 74 -8.58 -4.26 7.45
N ASN A 75 -8.29 -3.10 6.84
CA ASN A 75 -6.98 -2.45 6.97
C ASN A 75 -6.68 -2.02 8.42
N LYS A 76 -7.69 -1.55 9.16
CA LYS A 76 -7.52 -1.23 10.58
C LYS A 76 -7.24 -2.48 11.41
N GLU A 77 -7.95 -3.58 11.16
CA GLU A 77 -7.67 -4.86 11.83
C GLU A 77 -6.28 -5.40 11.49
N ASN A 78 -5.84 -5.28 10.23
CA ASN A 78 -4.51 -5.67 9.81
C ASN A 78 -3.44 -4.88 10.59
N LYS A 79 -3.60 -3.56 10.72
CA LYS A 79 -2.68 -2.74 11.54
C LYS A 79 -2.61 -3.16 13.00
N ILE A 80 -3.71 -3.63 13.59
CA ILE A 80 -3.71 -4.18 14.95
C ILE A 80 -2.89 -5.48 14.99
N LYS A 81 -3.16 -6.40 14.06
CA LYS A 81 -2.45 -7.69 13.95
C LYS A 81 -0.96 -7.52 13.66
N GLU A 82 -0.57 -6.51 12.88
CA GLU A 82 0.83 -6.17 12.61
C GLU A 82 1.59 -5.84 13.91
N ASN A 83 0.98 -5.04 14.78
CA ASN A 83 1.56 -4.68 16.07
C ASN A 83 1.70 -5.91 17.00
N GLU A 84 0.69 -6.77 17.03
CA GLU A 84 0.74 -8.02 17.80
C GLU A 84 1.82 -8.97 17.26
N ALA A 85 1.86 -9.15 15.94
CA ALA A 85 2.84 -9.99 15.26
C ALA A 85 4.27 -9.46 15.43
N PHE A 86 4.48 -8.14 15.50
CA PHE A 86 5.78 -7.55 15.80
C PHE A 86 6.35 -8.05 17.13
N GLY A 87 5.53 -8.05 18.20
CA GLY A 87 5.92 -8.59 19.50
C GLY A 87 6.29 -10.07 19.43
N ILE A 88 5.45 -10.88 18.78
CA ILE A 88 5.69 -12.32 18.60
C ILE A 88 6.99 -12.57 17.84
N CYS A 89 7.26 -11.80 16.78
CA CYS A 89 8.50 -11.92 16.01
C CYS A 89 9.73 -11.58 16.86
N LEU A 90 9.68 -10.54 17.69
CA LEU A 90 10.78 -10.20 18.60
C LEU A 90 11.07 -11.34 19.60
N GLU A 91 10.02 -11.89 20.23
CA GLU A 91 10.17 -13.02 21.16
C GLU A 91 10.80 -14.24 20.48
N LYS A 92 10.45 -14.49 19.20
CA LYS A 92 11.02 -15.58 18.41
C LYS A 92 12.48 -15.33 18.06
N ILE A 93 12.84 -14.11 17.66
CA ILE A 93 14.22 -13.73 17.34
C ILE A 93 15.12 -13.98 18.55
N GLU A 94 14.69 -13.54 19.74
CA GLU A 94 15.42 -13.75 20.99
C GLU A 94 15.52 -15.24 21.34
N LYS A 95 14.38 -15.96 21.32
CA LYS A 95 14.33 -17.39 21.65
C LYS A 95 15.22 -18.27 20.74
N HIS A 96 15.41 -17.85 19.49
CA HIS A 96 16.20 -18.59 18.50
C HIS A 96 17.62 -18.03 18.32
N GLU A 97 18.04 -17.06 19.14
CA GLU A 97 19.37 -16.44 19.11
C GLU A 97 19.75 -15.93 17.70
N LEU A 98 18.78 -15.37 16.97
CA LEU A 98 19.02 -14.88 15.62
C LEU A 98 19.67 -13.49 15.66
N GLU A 99 20.83 -13.34 15.04
CA GLU A 99 21.51 -12.05 14.87
C GLU A 99 20.80 -11.19 13.81
N MET A 100 19.62 -10.69 14.15
CA MET A 100 18.79 -9.90 13.24
C MET A 100 18.03 -8.78 13.94
N LYS A 101 17.76 -7.72 13.20
CA LYS A 101 16.92 -6.60 13.62
C LYS A 101 15.58 -6.68 12.89
N LEU A 102 14.48 -6.81 13.63
CA LEU A 102 13.15 -6.67 13.06
C LEU A 102 12.95 -5.21 12.65
N VAL A 103 12.80 -4.97 11.34
CA VAL A 103 12.61 -3.64 10.78
C VAL A 103 11.13 -3.29 10.69
N ASP A 104 10.30 -4.25 10.28
CA ASP A 104 8.88 -4.04 10.05
C ASP A 104 8.08 -5.34 10.02
N VAL A 105 6.77 -5.24 10.20
CA VAL A 105 5.80 -6.33 10.02
C VAL A 105 4.59 -5.79 9.27
N GLU A 106 4.20 -6.51 8.22
CA GLU A 106 3.08 -6.13 7.35
C GLU A 106 2.12 -7.32 7.21
N TYR A 107 0.82 -7.05 7.22
CA TYR A 107 -0.21 -7.96 6.74
C TYR A 107 -0.62 -7.53 5.34
N THR A 108 -0.55 -8.46 4.39
CA THR A 108 -1.10 -8.21 3.05
C THR A 108 -2.62 -8.01 3.13
N PHE A 109 -3.18 -7.33 2.13
CA PHE A 109 -4.60 -6.99 2.16
C PHE A 109 -5.49 -8.17 1.75
N ASP A 110 -4.95 -9.21 1.12
CA ASP A 110 -5.70 -10.42 0.75
C ASP A 110 -6.04 -11.31 1.95
#